data_AF-R4VWG6-F1
#
_entry.id   AF-R4VWG6-F1
#
_cell.length_a   1.000
_cell.length_b   1.000
_cell.length_c   1.000
_cell.angle_alpha   90.00
_cell.angle_beta   90.00
_cell.angle_gamma   90.00
#
_symmetry.space_group_name_H-M   'P 1'
#
loop_
_entity.id
_entity.type
_entity.pdbx_description
1 polymer ?
#
loop_
_entity_poly.entity_id
_entity_poly.type
_entity_poly.pdbx_seq_one_letter_code
_entity_poly.pdbx_strand_id
1 'polypeptide(L)'
;MTPVPLQWMNDFLLAYNIGHAILVGFVLSVLAILPLQSRKVFALNAGLFGTLFVITPISASAYQWRLFGFVLLVLAPLLYLTSDE
;
A
#
# COMPACT_ATOMS: atom_id res chain seq x y z
N MET A 1 20.12 -18.47 -27.23
CA MET A 1 20.48 -17.39 -26.32
C MET A 1 19.32 -16.41 -26.33
N THR A 2 18.43 -16.47 -25.34
CA THR A 2 17.32 -15.52 -25.23
C THR A 2 17.90 -14.11 -25.10
N PRO A 3 17.38 -13.11 -25.83
CA PRO A 3 17.91 -11.76 -25.74
C PRO A 3 17.74 -11.29 -24.29
N VAL A 4 18.87 -10.95 -23.66
CA VAL A 4 19.00 -10.49 -22.26
C VAL A 4 17.89 -9.49 -21.86
N PRO A 5 17.44 -8.54 -22.72
CA PRO A 5 16.36 -7.62 -22.36
C PRO A 5 15.00 -8.27 -22.08
N LEU A 6 14.65 -9.36 -22.78
CA LEU A 6 13.33 -9.99 -22.64
C LEU A 6 13.22 -10.76 -21.31
N GLN A 7 14.32 -11.38 -20.86
CA GLN A 7 14.37 -12.05 -19.55
C GLN A 7 14.25 -11.05 -18.41
N TRP A 8 14.91 -9.88 -18.50
CA TRP A 8 14.81 -8.86 -17.47
C TRP A 8 13.40 -8.28 -17.35
N MET A 9 12.74 -8.07 -18.50
CA MET A 9 11.34 -7.65 -18.53
C MET A 9 10.44 -8.73 -17.90
N ASN A 10 10.68 -10.00 -18.23
CA ASN A 10 9.93 -11.12 -17.69
C ASN A 10 10.14 -11.28 -16.18
N ASP A 11 11.36 -11.11 -15.69
CA ASP A 11 11.69 -11.20 -14.26
C ASP A 11 11.08 -10.02 -13.48
N PHE A 12 11.04 -8.83 -14.07
CA PHE A 12 10.31 -7.69 -13.52
C PHE A 12 8.79 -7.95 -13.49
N LEU A 13 8.20 -8.40 -14.60
CA LEU A 13 6.77 -8.69 -14.70
C LEU A 13 6.33 -9.83 -13.77
N LEU A 14 7.16 -10.86 -13.60
CA LEU A 14 6.91 -11.97 -12.69
C LEU A 14 7.13 -11.60 -11.22
N ALA A 15 8.08 -10.71 -10.92
CA ALA A 15 8.32 -10.24 -9.55
C ALA A 15 7.37 -9.10 -9.12
N TYR A 16 6.73 -8.41 -10.06
CA TYR A 16 5.83 -7.30 -9.78
C TYR A 16 4.50 -7.80 -9.21
N ASN A 17 4.47 -7.91 -7.88
CA ASN A 17 3.27 -8.24 -7.13
C ASN A 17 2.36 -7.02 -6.99
N ILE A 18 1.04 -7.21 -7.02
CA ILE A 18 0.03 -6.14 -6.85
C ILE A 18 0.27 -5.34 -5.55
N GLY A 19 0.79 -5.98 -4.50
CA GLY A 19 1.17 -5.31 -3.25
C GLY A 19 2.14 -4.13 -3.43
N HIS A 20 3.10 -4.23 -4.35
CA HIS A 20 4.00 -3.11 -4.64
C HIS A 20 3.28 -1.94 -5.31
N ALA A 21 2.35 -2.22 -6.23
CA ALA A 21 1.54 -1.18 -6.89
C ALA A 21 0.69 -0.41 -5.86
N ILE A 22 0.05 -1.14 -4.95
CA ILE A 22 -0.73 -0.55 -3.86
C ILE A 22 0.16 0.26 -2.93
N LEU A 23 1.36 -0.24 -2.60
CA LEU A 23 2.32 0.49 -1.76
C LEU A 23 2.77 1.81 -2.41
N VAL A 24 3.09 1.79 -3.70
CA VAL A 24 3.46 3.01 -4.43
C VAL A 24 2.29 4.00 -4.42
N GLY A 25 1.07 3.52 -4.67
CA GLY A 25 -0.14 4.34 -4.56
C GLY A 25 -0.32 4.94 -3.17
N PHE A 26 -0.07 4.16 -2.11
CA PHE A 26 -0.12 4.62 -0.73
C PHE A 26 0.89 5.73 -0.46
N VAL A 27 2.15 5.54 -0.85
CA VAL A 27 3.22 6.54 -0.67
C VAL A 27 2.88 7.83 -1.42
N LEU A 28 2.47 7.74 -2.68
CA LEU A 28 2.07 8.91 -3.47
C LEU A 28 0.87 9.63 -2.85
N SER A 29 -0.11 8.88 -2.35
CA SER A 29 -1.28 9.44 -1.67
C SER A 29 -0.89 10.13 -0.36
N VAL A 30 0.00 9.55 0.44
CA VAL A 30 0.54 10.20 1.64
C VAL A 30 1.24 11.51 1.28
N LEU A 31 2.09 11.50 0.26
CA LEU A 31 2.77 12.71 -0.22
C LEU A 31 1.77 13.80 -0.67
N ALA A 32 0.65 13.40 -1.30
CA ALA A 32 -0.41 14.33 -1.70
C ALA A 32 -1.21 14.89 -0.50
N ILE A 33 -1.31 14.15 0.61
CA ILE A 33 -2.04 14.56 1.82
C ILE A 33 -1.17 15.41 2.75
N LEU A 34 0.17 15.27 2.71
CA LEU A 34 1.10 16.08 3.51
C LEU A 34 0.78 17.59 3.54
N PRO A 35 0.50 18.28 2.40
CA PRO A 35 0.18 19.71 2.42
C PRO A 35 -1.15 20.05 3.11
N LEU A 36 -2.08 19.09 3.27
CA LEU A 36 -3.36 19.33 3.94
C LEU A 36 -3.22 19.43 5.47
N GLN A 37 -2.08 19.01 6.04
CA GLN A 37 -1.77 19.00 7.48
C GLN A 37 -2.83 18.32 8.38
N SER A 38 -3.79 17.61 7.79
CA SER A 38 -4.90 16.99 8.53
C SER A 38 -4.57 15.55 8.92
N ARG A 39 -4.44 15.33 10.23
CA ARG A 39 -4.27 13.99 10.81
C ARG A 39 -5.47 13.08 10.55
N LYS A 40 -6.69 13.64 10.51
CA LYS A 40 -7.92 12.89 10.18
C LYS A 40 -7.89 12.36 8.75
N VAL A 41 -7.49 13.18 7.78
CA VAL A 41 -7.38 12.77 6.37
C VAL A 41 -6.30 11.70 6.21
N PHE A 42 -5.15 11.86 6.89
CA PHE A 42 -4.10 10.84 6.90
C PHE A 42 -4.60 9.50 7.47
N ALA A 43 -5.34 9.53 8.59
CA ALA A 43 -5.89 8.33 9.22
C ALA A 43 -6.90 7.61 8.32
N LEU A 44 -7.79 8.36 7.66
CA LEU A 44 -8.73 7.79 6.67
C LEU A 44 -7.98 7.14 5.49
N ASN A 45 -6.94 7.80 5.00
CA ASN A 45 -6.12 7.25 3.93
C ASN A 45 -5.40 5.95 4.33
N ALA A 46 -4.83 5.92 5.54
CA ALA A 46 -4.23 4.70 6.10
C ALA A 46 -5.27 3.57 6.20
N GLY A 47 -6.50 3.85 6.63
CA GLY A 47 -7.59 2.87 6.69
C GLY A 47 -8.01 2.35 5.31
N LEU A 48 -8.10 3.25 4.32
CA LEU A 48 -8.41 2.90 2.93
C LEU A 48 -7.35 1.95 2.36
N PHE A 49 -6.07 2.32 2.43
CA PHE A 49 -5.00 1.48 1.91
C PHE A 49 -4.81 0.20 2.72
N GLY A 50 -5.01 0.24 4.05
CA GLY A 50 -5.06 -0.95 4.89
C GLY A 50 -6.12 -1.95 4.40
N THR A 51 -7.32 -1.45 4.08
CA THR A 51 -8.39 -2.25 3.48
C THR A 51 -7.96 -2.83 2.13
N LEU A 52 -7.41 -2.02 1.23
CA LEU A 52 -6.93 -2.47 -0.09
C LEU A 52 -5.91 -3.61 0.02
N PHE A 53 -4.95 -3.49 0.94
CA PHE A 53 -3.96 -4.54 1.19
C PHE A 53 -4.59 -5.85 1.72
N VAL A 54 -5.63 -5.77 2.56
CA VAL A 54 -6.28 -6.96 3.13
C VAL A 54 -7.21 -7.66 2.14
N ILE A 55 -7.96 -6.90 1.32
CA ILE A 55 -8.88 -7.48 0.34
C ILE A 55 -8.16 -8.01 -0.90
N THR A 56 -6.91 -7.59 -1.13
CA THR A 56 -6.11 -8.08 -2.26
C THR A 56 -5.93 -9.61 -2.14
N PRO A 57 -6.23 -10.38 -3.19
CA PRO A 57 -6.08 -11.83 -3.18
C PRO A 57 -4.64 -12.27 -2.87
N ILE A 58 -4.48 -13.29 -2.04
CA ILE A 58 -3.16 -13.84 -1.66
C ILE A 58 -2.44 -14.45 -2.88
N SER A 59 -3.19 -14.90 -3.89
CA SER A 59 -2.62 -15.37 -5.16
C SER A 59 -1.97 -14.26 -5.99
N ALA A 60 -2.28 -13.00 -5.72
CA ALA A 60 -1.80 -11.85 -6.48
C ALA A 60 -0.85 -10.94 -5.66
N SER A 61 -0.65 -11.24 -4.38
CA SER A 61 0.20 -10.47 -3.47
C SER A 61 0.77 -11.33 -2.36
N ALA A 62 2.06 -11.19 -2.10
CA ALA A 62 2.74 -11.88 -1.00
C ALA A 62 2.09 -11.62 0.37
N TYR A 63 2.12 -12.63 1.25
CA TYR A 63 1.48 -12.61 2.57
C TYR A 63 1.87 -11.40 3.45
N GLN A 64 3.12 -10.95 3.34
CA GLN A 64 3.64 -9.77 4.05
C GLN A 64 2.82 -8.48 3.81
N TRP A 65 2.29 -8.28 2.61
CA TRP A 65 1.46 -7.11 2.30
C TRP A 65 0.11 -7.13 3.02
N ARG A 66 -0.44 -8.32 3.25
CA ARG A 66 -1.68 -8.49 4.00
C ARG A 66 -1.48 -8.18 5.48
N LEU A 67 -0.36 -8.61 6.06
CA LEU A 67 0.03 -8.23 7.42
C LEU A 67 0.21 -6.71 7.56
N PHE A 68 0.87 -6.09 6.60
CA PHE A 68 1.00 -4.63 6.55
C PHE A 68 -0.37 -3.93 6.50
N GLY A 69 -1.31 -4.47 5.70
CA GLY A 69 -2.69 -3.99 5.66
C GLY A 69 -3.42 -4.08 7.00
N PHE A 70 -3.25 -5.18 7.75
CA PHE A 70 -3.82 -5.31 9.09
C PHE A 70 -3.22 -4.31 10.08
N VAL A 71 -1.90 -4.10 10.04
CA VAL A 71 -1.24 -3.07 10.87
C VAL A 71 -1.84 -1.69 10.56
N LEU A 72 -1.99 -1.35 9.28
CA LEU A 72 -2.64 -0.10 8.85
C LEU A 72 -4.09 0.01 9.36
N LEU A 73 -4.89 -1.05 9.27
CA LEU A 73 -6.27 -1.06 9.76
C LEU A 73 -6.40 -0.89 11.27
N VAL A 74 -5.44 -1.42 12.04
CA VAL A 74 -5.41 -1.21 13.50
C VAL A 74 -4.96 0.21 13.83
N LEU A 75 -3.96 0.73 13.11
CA LEU A 75 -3.45 2.09 13.34
C LEU A 75 -4.41 3.18 12.88
N ALA A 76 -5.17 2.96 11.79
CA ALA A 76 -6.09 3.95 11.24
C ALA A 76 -7.09 4.53 12.26
N PRO A 77 -7.89 3.72 12.99
CA PRO A 77 -8.80 4.25 14.01
C PRO A 77 -8.06 4.90 15.17
N LEU A 78 -6.89 4.39 15.56
CA LEU A 78 -6.08 5.02 16.62
C LEU A 78 -5.63 6.42 16.20
N LEU A 79 -5.07 6.55 14.99
CA LEU A 79 -4.64 7.83 14.41
C LEU A 79 -5.80 8.81 14.26
N TYR A 80 -6.99 8.31 13.89
CA TYR A 80 -8.20 9.13 13.76
C TYR A 80 -8.71 9.62 15.12
N LEU A 81 -8.68 8.78 16.14
CA LEU A 81 -9.16 9.14 17.48
C LEU A 81 -8.17 10.07 18.21
N THR A 82 -6.87 9.93 17.97
CA THR A 82 -5.82 10.78 18.56
C THR A 82 -5.54 12.05 17.79
N SER A 83 -6.24 12.29 16.67
CA SER A 83 -6.08 13.56 15.96
C SER A 83 -6.80 14.65 16.76
N ASP A 84 -6.03 15.48 17.44
CA ASP A 84 -6.49 16.81 17.83
C ASP A 84 -6.89 17.58 16.56
N GLU A 85 -7.96 18.37 16.67
CA GLU A 85 -8.65 19.02 15.55
C GLU A 85 -7.72 19.79 14.59
#